data_AF-A0A2V2GNJ1-F1
#
_entry.id   AF-A0A2V2GNJ1-F1
#
_cell.length_a   1.000
_cell.length_b   1.000
_cell.length_c   1.000
_cell.angle_alpha   90.00
_cell.angle_beta   90.00
_cell.angle_gamma   90.00
#
_symmetry.space_group_name_H-M   'P 1'
#
loop_
_entity.id
_entity.type
_entity.pdbx_description
1 polymer ?
#
loop_
_entity_poly.entity_id
_entity_poly.type
_entity_poly.pdbx_seq_one_letter_code
_entity_poly.pdbx_strand_id
1 'polypeptide(L)'
;MEKAETPTANPPAGEVTSGTEVELTSGTGGAKIYYTLDSGEPSDSSNLYSSKISITGPTTIKAIAYADGHDPSEVLTAAYTIKADG
;
A
#
# COMPACT_ATOMS: atom_id res chain seq x y z
N MET A 1 -3.48 23.87 1.77
CA MET A 1 -2.64 22.84 1.15
C MET A 1 -3.58 21.73 0.76
N GLU A 2 -3.48 21.23 -0.48
CA GLU A 2 -4.27 20.07 -0.88
C GLU A 2 -3.60 18.80 -0.35
N LYS A 3 -4.41 17.81 -0.02
CA LYS A 3 -3.95 16.51 0.48
C LYS A 3 -3.78 15.57 -0.71
N ALA A 4 -2.70 14.78 -0.73
CA ALA A 4 -2.53 13.74 -1.73
C ALA A 4 -3.69 12.72 -1.69
N GLU A 5 -4.05 12.20 -2.86
CA GLU A 5 -5.04 11.12 -2.97
C GLU A 5 -4.53 9.85 -2.30
N THR A 6 -5.39 9.30 -1.46
CA THR A 6 -5.16 8.04 -0.76
C THR A 6 -4.82 6.95 -1.78
N PRO A 7 -3.70 6.23 -1.60
CA PRO A 7 -3.35 5.17 -2.53
C PRO A 7 -4.42 4.09 -2.48
N THR A 8 -4.61 3.39 -3.61
CA THR A 8 -5.47 2.23 -3.74
C THR A 8 -4.60 0.99 -3.94
N ALA A 9 -5.01 -0.12 -3.34
CA ALA A 9 -4.36 -1.42 -3.52
C ALA A 9 -5.21 -2.32 -4.42
N ASN A 10 -4.56 -2.95 -5.40
CA ASN A 10 -5.18 -3.91 -6.30
C ASN A 10 -4.36 -5.21 -6.32
N PRO A 11 -4.93 -6.36 -5.90
CA PRO A 11 -6.30 -6.55 -5.41
C PRO A 11 -6.57 -5.81 -4.09
N PRO A 12 -7.85 -5.48 -3.79
CA PRO A 12 -8.21 -4.89 -2.51
C PRO A 12 -7.92 -5.85 -1.35
N ALA A 13 -7.86 -5.29 -0.14
CA ALA A 13 -7.68 -6.04 1.09
C ALA A 13 -8.64 -7.23 1.18
N GLY A 14 -8.12 -8.40 1.52
CA GLY A 14 -8.91 -9.62 1.63
C GLY A 14 -8.11 -10.89 1.39
N GLU A 15 -8.84 -11.96 1.07
CA GLU A 15 -8.27 -13.27 0.82
C GLU A 15 -7.67 -13.34 -0.59
N VAL A 16 -6.38 -13.62 -0.67
CA VAL A 16 -5.60 -13.71 -1.91
C VAL A 16 -4.85 -15.03 -1.96
N THR A 17 -4.48 -15.49 -3.16
CA THR A 17 -3.65 -16.69 -3.29
C THR A 17 -2.18 -16.37 -3.01
N SER A 18 -1.40 -17.36 -2.56
CA SER A 18 0.04 -17.19 -2.40
C SER A 18 0.71 -16.85 -3.74
N GLY A 19 1.55 -15.82 -3.74
CA GLY A 19 2.16 -15.28 -4.95
C GLY A 19 1.33 -14.19 -5.64
N THR A 20 0.23 -13.74 -5.03
CA THR A 20 -0.54 -12.59 -5.54
C THR A 20 0.31 -11.33 -5.49
N GLU A 21 0.39 -10.61 -6.61
CA GLU A 21 1.07 -9.31 -6.66
C GLU A 21 0.08 -8.19 -6.35
N VAL A 22 0.33 -7.45 -5.27
CA VAL A 22 -0.43 -6.25 -4.91
C VAL A 22 0.23 -5.04 -5.55
N GLU A 23 -0.55 -4.34 -6.36
CA GLU A 23 -0.20 -3.08 -6.97
C GLU A 23 -0.79 -1.91 -6.18
N LEU A 24 0.06 -0.94 -5.82
CA LEU A 24 -0.35 0.31 -5.19
C LEU A 24 -0.32 1.44 -6.21
N THR A 25 -1.41 2.21 -6.28
CA THR A 25 -1.56 3.33 -7.22
C THR A 25 -2.11 4.55 -6.49
N SER A 26 -1.69 5.76 -6.88
CA SER A 26 -2.23 7.01 -6.36
C SER A 26 -2.67 7.88 -7.54
N GLY A 27 -3.83 8.53 -7.41
CA GLY A 27 -4.35 9.45 -8.44
C GLY A 27 -3.60 10.78 -8.50
N THR A 28 -2.81 11.11 -7.47
CA THR A 28 -2.01 12.33 -7.44
C THR A 28 -0.75 12.19 -8.30
N GLY A 29 -0.69 12.97 -9.38
CA GLY A 29 0.46 13.00 -10.27
C GLY A 29 1.75 13.38 -9.55
N GLY A 30 2.76 12.51 -9.61
CA GLY A 30 4.06 12.73 -8.96
C GLY A 30 4.10 12.38 -7.47
N ALA A 31 3.03 11.80 -6.91
CA ALA A 31 3.05 11.32 -5.53
C ALA A 31 3.94 10.09 -5.36
N LYS A 32 4.73 10.09 -4.29
CA LYS A 32 5.54 8.97 -3.82
C LYS A 32 4.71 8.16 -2.82
N ILE A 33 4.46 6.90 -3.13
CA ILE A 33 3.73 6.00 -2.23
C ILE A 33 4.74 5.31 -1.33
N TYR A 34 4.62 5.51 -0.02
CA TYR A 34 5.41 4.80 0.97
C TYR A 34 4.55 3.70 1.60
N TYR A 35 5.13 2.55 1.85
CA TYR A 35 4.41 1.42 2.40
C TYR A 35 5.20 0.67 3.47
N THR A 36 4.46 -0.01 4.35
CA THR A 36 4.98 -0.92 5.37
C THR A 36 4.27 -2.25 5.28
N LEU A 37 4.99 -3.32 5.60
CA LEU A 37 4.48 -4.68 5.70
C LEU A 37 4.52 -5.09 7.17
N ASP A 38 3.38 -5.49 7.74
CA ASP A 38 3.19 -5.99 9.11
C ASP A 38 3.49 -5.01 10.26
N SER A 39 4.42 -4.07 10.10
CA SER A 39 4.94 -3.23 11.19
C SER A 39 4.80 -1.74 10.89
N GLY A 40 3.93 -1.07 11.63
CA GLY A 40 3.96 0.39 11.82
C GLY A 40 3.16 1.23 10.83
N GLU A 41 2.82 2.45 11.25
CA GLU A 41 2.28 3.49 10.37
C GLU A 41 3.35 3.87 9.33
N PRO A 42 3.00 3.88 8.03
CA PRO A 42 3.95 4.25 7.00
C PRO A 42 4.25 5.74 7.10
N SER A 43 5.52 6.11 7.03
CA SER A 43 6.01 7.49 7.06
C SER A 43 6.96 7.72 5.88
N ASP A 44 7.47 8.95 5.75
CA ASP A 44 8.52 9.32 4.79
C ASP A 44 9.82 8.50 4.95
N SER A 45 9.98 7.82 6.08
CA SER A 45 11.11 6.93 6.38
C SER A 45 10.83 5.45 6.03
N SER A 46 9.62 5.12 5.55
CA SER A 46 9.24 3.76 5.16
C SER A 46 9.74 3.40 3.75
N ASN A 47 9.44 2.17 3.32
CA ASN A 47 9.85 1.72 1.99
C ASN A 47 9.05 2.45 0.92
N LEU A 48 9.76 3.03 -0.05
CA LEU A 48 9.13 3.61 -1.23
C LEU A 48 8.62 2.49 -2.15
N TYR A 49 7.34 2.53 -2.47
CA TYR A 49 6.72 1.64 -3.45
C TYR A 49 7.28 1.94 -4.84
N SER A 50 8.04 0.97 -5.36
CA SER A 50 8.69 1.04 -6.68
C SER A 50 8.39 -0.19 -7.54
N SER A 51 7.87 -1.25 -6.93
CA SER A 51 7.52 -2.51 -7.58
C SER A 51 6.40 -3.19 -6.81
N LYS A 52 5.67 -4.06 -7.51
CA LYS A 52 4.53 -4.80 -6.94
C LYS A 52 4.97 -5.62 -5.73
N ILE A 53 4.06 -5.76 -4.76
CA ILE A 53 4.31 -6.47 -3.52
C ILE A 53 3.80 -7.91 -3.67
N SER A 54 4.69 -8.89 -3.64
CA SER A 54 4.31 -10.31 -3.70
C SER A 54 3.82 -10.80 -2.34
N ILE A 55 2.55 -11.21 -2.26
CA ILE A 55 1.92 -11.72 -1.04
C ILE A 55 1.98 -13.24 -1.04
N THR A 56 2.89 -13.81 -0.25
CA THR A 56 3.07 -15.26 -0.09
C THR A 56 2.55 -15.79 1.24
N GLY A 57 2.19 -14.89 2.17
CA GLY A 57 1.69 -15.18 3.51
C GLY A 57 0.65 -14.15 3.95
N PRO A 58 -0.02 -14.35 5.10
CA PRO A 58 -0.84 -13.30 5.69
C PRO A 58 0.03 -12.08 5.95
N THR A 59 -0.33 -10.93 5.37
CA THR A 59 0.48 -9.72 5.43
C THR A 59 -0.43 -8.51 5.47
N THR A 60 -0.16 -7.58 6.38
CA THR A 60 -0.87 -6.30 6.41
C THR A 60 -0.03 -5.24 5.73
N ILE A 61 -0.51 -4.75 4.58
CA ILE A 61 0.10 -3.64 3.86
C ILE A 61 -0.51 -2.35 4.37
N LYS A 62 0.31 -1.39 4.79
CA LYS A 62 -0.15 -0.02 4.99
C LYS A 62 0.56 0.88 4.00
N ALA A 63 -0.16 1.78 3.34
CA ALA A 63 0.40 2.66 2.32
C ALA A 63 -0.06 4.10 2.49
N ILE A 64 0.79 5.06 2.18
CA ILE A 64 0.52 6.49 2.26
C ILE A 64 1.16 7.19 1.06
N ALA A 65 0.46 8.14 0.46
CA ALA A 65 0.96 8.93 -0.65
C ALA A 65 1.47 10.28 -0.15
N TYR A 66 2.67 10.65 -0.57
CA TYR A 66 3.30 11.94 -0.32
C TYR A 66 3.50 12.66 -1.64
N ALA A 67 2.90 13.82 -1.81
CA ALA A 67 3.12 14.69 -2.97
C ALA A 67 3.88 15.95 -2.55
N ASP A 68 4.76 16.42 -3.43
CA ASP A 68 5.56 17.61 -3.18
C ASP A 68 4.64 18.85 -3.07
N GLY A 69 4.81 19.66 -2.03
CA GLY A 69 3.94 20.81 -1.75
C GLY A 69 2.52 20.48 -1.26
N HIS A 70 2.22 19.21 -0.95
CA HIS A 70 0.92 18.73 -0.49
C HIS A 70 1.01 18.06 0.88
N ASP A 71 -0.11 18.01 1.60
CA ASP A 71 -0.21 17.20 2.82
C ASP A 71 -0.26 15.70 2.47
N PRO A 72 0.31 14.83 3.32
CA PRO A 72 0.29 13.39 3.10
C PRO A 72 -1.14 12.84 3.08
N SER A 73 -1.36 11.79 2.29
CA SER A 73 -2.67 11.15 2.18
C SER A 73 -3.09 10.45 3.48
N GLU A 74 -4.32 9.93 3.51
CA GLU A 74 -4.69 8.96 4.54
C GLU A 74 -3.82 7.70 4.41
N VAL A 75 -3.61 7.02 5.53
CA VAL A 75 -2.97 5.71 5.54
C VAL A 75 -3.99 4.68 5.05
N LEU A 76 -3.79 4.16 3.85
CA LEU A 76 -4.46 2.96 3.37
C LEU A 76 -4.00 1.79 4.25
N THR A 77 -4.95 1.04 4.81
CA THR A 77 -4.65 -0.22 5.50
C THR A 77 -5.30 -1.36 4.74
N ALA A 78 -4.49 -2.24 4.18
CA ALA A 78 -4.91 -3.40 3.41
C ALA A 78 -4.39 -4.69 4.05
N ALA A 79 -5.26 -5.41 4.73
CA ALA A 79 -4.95 -6.71 5.29
C ALA A 79 -5.16 -7.81 4.25
N TYR A 80 -4.13 -8.62 4.02
CA TYR A 80 -4.19 -9.75 3.11
C TYR A 80 -4.04 -11.07 3.88
N THR A 81 -4.85 -12.04 3.52
CA THR A 81 -4.79 -13.41 4.05
C THR A 81 -4.60 -14.38 2.90
N ILE A 82 -3.84 -15.45 3.12
CA ILE A 82 -3.70 -16.50 2.10
C ILE A 82 -4.92 -17.39 2.12
N LYS A 83 -5.61 -17.48 1.00
CA LYS A 83 -6.64 -18.47 0.77
C LYS A 83 -5.99 -19.85 0.87
N ALA A 84 -6.40 -20.63 1.87
CA ALA A 84 -6.05 -22.03 1.93
C ALA A 84 -6.79 -22.73 0.78
N ASP A 85 -6.05 -23.12 -0.26
CA ASP A 85 -6.56 -24.06 -1.25
C ASP A 85 -6.74 -25.39 -0.51
N GLY A 86 -8.00 -25.74 -0.23
CA GLY A 86 -8.39 -26.86 0.62
C GLY A 86 -8.15 -28.23 -0.01
#